data_AF-A0A938P538-F1
#
_entry.id   AF-A0A938P538-F1
#
_cell.length_a   1.000
_cell.length_b   1.000
_cell.length_c   1.000
_cell.angle_alpha   90.00
_cell.angle_beta   90.00
_cell.angle_gamma   90.00
#
_symmetry.space_group_name_H-M   'P 1'
#
loop_
_entity.id
_entity.type
_entity.pdbx_description
1 polymer ?
#
loop_
_entity_poly.entity_id
_entity_poly.type
_entity_poly.pdbx_seq_one_letter_code
_entity_poly.pdbx_strand_id
1 'polypeptide(L)' 'MSEADNTVVKPGYKTSEFWLTLGATLVGLLIGSGAIPETGVWPKVVALVTAAFTALGYTVSRGLAKKG' A
#
# COMPACT_ATOMS: atom_id res chain seq x y z
N MET A 1 20.74 -37.42 -5.39
CA MET A 1 21.36 -36.15 -5.81
C MET A 1 20.41 -35.05 -5.36
N SER A 2 20.81 -34.24 -4.37
CA SER A 2 19.93 -33.28 -3.68
C SER A 2 19.76 -32.01 -4.52
N GLU A 3 18.54 -31.73 -4.96
CA GLU A 3 18.20 -30.48 -5.64
C GLU A 3 18.02 -29.39 -4.57
N ALA A 4 19.05 -28.57 -4.37
CA ALA A 4 18.96 -27.39 -3.55
C ALA A 4 18.15 -26.33 -4.32
N ASP A 5 16.84 -26.32 -4.10
CA ASP A 5 15.93 -25.26 -4.52
C ASP A 5 16.36 -23.96 -3.81
N ASN A 6 17.21 -23.18 -4.48
CA ASN A 6 17.60 -21.85 -4.06
C ASN A 6 16.43 -20.92 -4.36
N THR A 7 15.42 -20.94 -3.48
CA THR A 7 14.34 -19.96 -3.51
C THR A 7 14.94 -18.60 -3.17
N VAL A 8 15.37 -17.87 -4.20
CA VAL A 8 15.80 -16.48 -4.07
C VAL A 8 14.57 -15.66 -3.67
N VAL A 9 14.36 -15.52 -2.36
CA VAL A 9 13.29 -14.69 -1.79
C VAL A 9 13.59 -13.25 -2.19
N LYS A 10 12.77 -12.70 -3.09
CA LYS A 10 12.93 -11.33 -3.56
C LYS A 10 12.76 -10.40 -2.36
N PRO A 11 13.68 -9.44 -2.12
CA PRO A 11 13.58 -8.56 -0.95
C PRO A 11 12.25 -7.79 -0.95
N GLY A 12 11.57 -7.77 0.20
CA GLY A 12 10.22 -7.18 0.34
C GLY A 12 10.12 -5.71 -0.09
N TYR A 13 11.18 -4.92 0.07
CA TYR A 13 11.23 -3.52 -0.38
C TYR A 13 11.19 -3.34 -1.91
N LYS A 14 11.36 -4.43 -2.67
CA LYS A 14 11.20 -4.42 -4.13
C LYS A 14 9.78 -4.81 -4.56
N THR A 15 8.90 -5.18 -3.64
CA THR A 15 7.52 -5.57 -3.98
C THR A 15 6.60 -4.37 -3.96
N SER A 16 5.64 -4.34 -4.87
CA SER A 16 4.61 -3.31 -4.92
C SER A 16 3.72 -3.32 -3.66
N GLU A 17 3.59 -4.47 -2.98
CA GLU A 17 2.82 -4.56 -1.74
C GLU A 17 3.46 -3.72 -0.63
N PHE A 18 4.78 -3.79 -0.46
CA PHE A 18 5.48 -2.99 0.54
C PHE A 18 5.26 -1.49 0.32
N TRP A 19 5.39 -1.02 -0.92
CA TRP A 19 5.20 0.39 -1.26
C TRP A 19 3.74 0.85 -1.09
N LEU A 20 2.76 -0.02 -1.39
CA LEU A 20 1.35 0.29 -1.16
C LEU A 20 1.03 0.40 0.33
N THR A 21 1.52 -0.52 1.15
CA THR A 21 1.32 -0.47 2.61
C THR A 21 2.04 0.73 3.22
N LEU A 22 3.28 1.00 2.79
CA LEU A 22 4.04 2.17 3.26
C LEU A 22 3.33 3.47 2.88
N GLY A 23 2.88 3.61 1.63
CA GLY A 23 2.13 4.77 1.16
C GLY A 23 0.83 5.00 1.92
N ALA A 24 0.02 3.94 2.10
CA ALA A 24 -1.22 4.01 2.88
C ALA A 24 -0.96 4.43 4.34
N THR A 25 0.11 3.91 4.94
CA THR A 25 0.50 4.25 6.32
C THR A 25 0.91 5.72 6.43
N LEU A 26 1.71 6.23 5.50
CA LEU A 26 2.13 7.63 5.48
C LEU A 26 0.94 8.57 5.26
N VAL A 27 -0.01 8.22 4.38
CA VAL A 27 -1.24 9.01 4.17
C VAL A 27 -2.09 9.03 5.44
N GLY A 28 -2.26 7.89 6.11
CA GLY A 28 -2.97 7.80 7.39
C GLY A 28 -2.31 8.66 8.49
N LEU A 29 -0.98 8.64 8.57
CA LEU A 29 -0.23 9.51 9.50
C LEU A 29 -0.39 10.99 9.15
N LEU A 30 -0.33 11.37 7.87
CA LEU A 30 -0.56 12.74 7.42
C LEU A 30 -1.94 13.25 7.84
N ILE A 31 -2.98 12.43 7.65
CA ILE A 31 -4.35 12.75 8.09
C ILE A 31 -4.41 12.89 9.61
N GLY A 32 -3.91 11.90 10.35
CA GLY A 32 -3.98 11.87 11.82
C GLY A 32 -3.10 12.91 12.52
N SER A 33 -2.04 13.39 11.86
CA SER A 33 -1.11 14.37 12.43
C SER A 33 -1.68 15.79 12.55
N GLY A 34 -2.81 16.09 11.90
CA GLY A 34 -3.34 17.46 11.80
C GLY A 34 -2.59 18.34 10.81
N ALA A 35 -1.65 17.79 10.03
CA ALA A 35 -0.94 18.54 8.99
C ALA A 35 -1.83 18.94 7.80
N ILE A 36 -3.01 18.32 7.66
CA ILE A 36 -3.99 18.62 6.61
C ILE A 36 -4.94 19.72 7.09
N PRO A 37 -5.05 20.87 6.40
CA PRO A 37 -6.06 21.88 6.71
C PRO A 37 -7.48 21.33 6.50
N GLU A 38 -8.37 21.58 7.46
CA GLU A 38 -9.75 21.07 7.42
C GLU A 38 -10.62 21.76 6.36
N THR A 39 -10.19 22.93 5.87
CA THR A 39 -10.93 23.74 4.89
C THR A 39 -10.18 23.85 3.57
N GLY A 40 -10.92 23.98 2.46
CA GLY A 40 -10.37 24.19 1.12
C GLY A 40 -10.27 22.92 0.29
N VAL A 41 -9.24 22.83 -0.56
CA VAL A 41 -9.09 21.71 -1.52
C VAL A 41 -8.41 20.48 -0.91
N TRP A 42 -7.63 20.65 0.16
CA TRP A 42 -6.81 19.60 0.76
C TRP A 42 -7.59 18.37 1.24
N PRO A 43 -8.75 18.49 1.92
CA PRO A 43 -9.53 17.32 2.33
C PRO A 43 -9.98 16.47 1.13
N LYS A 44 -10.30 17.10 -0.01
CA LYS A 44 -10.71 16.39 -1.24
C LYS A 44 -9.54 15.62 -1.86
N VAL A 45 -8.36 16.23 -1.92
CA VAL A 45 -7.15 15.59 -2.43
C VAL A 45 -6.80 14.36 -1.59
N VAL A 46 -6.81 14.52 -0.27
CA VAL A 46 -6.49 13.45 0.67
C VAL A 46 -7.53 12.32 0.62
N ALA A 47 -8.81 12.65 0.49
CA ALA A 47 -9.87 11.66 0.28
C ALA A 47 -9.66 10.87 -1.03
N LEU A 48 -9.29 11.55 -2.13
CA LEU A 48 -9.02 10.91 -3.41
C LEU A 48 -7.79 9.99 -3.36
N VAL A 49 -6.71 10.44 -2.72
CA VAL A 49 -5.51 9.62 -2.50
C VAL A 49 -5.83 8.39 -1.64
N THR A 50 -6.58 8.57 -0.56
CA THR A 50 -7.00 7.47 0.32
C THR A 50 -7.88 6.46 -0.42
N ALA A 51 -8.80 6.92 -1.27
CA ALA A 51 -9.63 6.07 -2.10
C ALA A 51 -8.80 5.27 -3.12
N ALA A 52 -7.79 5.88 -3.74
CA ALA A 52 -6.87 5.19 -4.65
C ALA A 52 -6.06 4.10 -3.94
N PHE A 53 -5.49 4.38 -2.76
CA PHE A 53 -4.79 3.37 -1.97
C PHE A 53 -5.71 2.22 -1.53
N THR A 54 -6.96 2.54 -1.15
CA THR A 54 -7.96 1.53 -0.79
C THR A 54 -8.28 0.62 -1.97
N ALA A 55 -8.51 1.19 -3.15
CA ALA A 55 -8.78 0.42 -4.37
C ALA A 55 -7.60 -0.48 -4.74
N LEU A 56 -6.37 0.04 -4.72
CA LEU A 56 -5.15 -0.72 -5.01
C LEU A 56 -4.91 -1.83 -3.96
N GLY A 57 -5.09 -1.54 -2.67
CA GLY A 57 -4.99 -2.52 -1.59
C GLY A 57 -6.02 -3.64 -1.72
N TYR A 58 -7.25 -3.31 -2.14
CA TYR A 58 -8.27 -4.31 -2.43
C TYR A 58 -7.91 -5.18 -3.64
N THR A 59 -7.39 -4.59 -4.73
CA THR A 59 -6.92 -5.34 -5.91
C THR A 59 -5.78 -6.30 -5.53
N VAL A 60 -4.81 -5.86 -4.74
CA VAL A 60 -3.72 -6.73 -4.24
C VAL A 60 -4.28 -7.86 -3.38
N SER A 61 -5.15 -7.55 -2.42
CA SER A 61 -5.77 -8.56 -1.54
C SER A 61 -6.52 -9.63 -2.34
N ARG A 62 -7.26 -9.21 -3.38
CA ARG A 62 -7.97 -10.12 -4.31
C ARG A 62 -7.00 -10.94 -5.17
N GLY A 63 -5.90 -10.35 -5.63
CA GLY A 63 -4.86 -11.05 -6.38
C GLY A 63 -4.17 -12.14 -5.55
N LEU A 64 -3.90 -11.86 -4.27
CA LEU A 64 -3.35 -12.82 -3.32
C LEU A 64 -4.34 -13.94 -3.00
N ALA A 65 -5.61 -13.61 -2.76
CA ALA A 65 -6.65 -14.60 -2.48
C ALA A 65 -6.93 -15.57 -3.65
N LYS A 66 -6.53 -15.23 -4.88
CA LYS A 66 -6.65 -16.10 -6.06
C LYS A 66 -5.41 -16.96 -6.31
N LYS A 67 -4.31 -16.68 -5.61
CA LYS A 67 -3.05 -17.46 -5.68
C LYS A 67 -2.97 -18.56 -4.61
N GLY A 68 -3.80 -18.49 -3.57
CA GLY A 68 -4.07 -19.60 -2.65
C GLY A 68 -5.19 -20.49 -3.18
#